data_AF-C7IWB1-F1
#
_entry.id   AF-C7IWB1-F1
#
_cell.length_a   1.000
_cell.length_b   1.000
_cell.length_c   1.000
_cell.angle_alpha   90.00
_cell.angle_beta   90.00
_cell.angle_gamma   90.00
#
_symmetry.space_group_name_H-M   'P 1'
#
loop_
_entity.id
_entity.type
_entity.pdbx_description
1 polymer ?
#
loop_
_entity_poly.entity_id
_entity_poly.type
_entity_poly.pdbx_seq_one_letter_code
_entity_poly.pdbx_strand_id
1 'polypeptide(L)'
;LLAICRWGRGDSDARALSAAERHDVPAFLRLVPSLEAPELPAPLLAVQVTRFVGGGDGGGVAVQHAVPDGQSFWRFMDAWSAPALGRPSAPAPVFDRSAIVHPMAAAMAQRILRKVTPELPLIFIEICSSSLRIC
;
A
#
# COMPACT_ATOMS: atom_id res chain seq x y z
N LEU A 1 -5.56 6.51 -3.50
CA LEU A 1 -4.29 6.74 -4.25
C LEU A 1 -3.41 5.52 -3.98
N LEU A 2 -2.78 4.95 -5.01
CA LEU A 2 -2.10 3.66 -4.98
C LEU A 2 -0.60 3.91 -4.94
N ALA A 3 0.15 3.38 -3.97
CA ALA A 3 1.60 3.31 -4.12
C ALA A 3 1.92 2.02 -4.90
N ILE A 4 2.59 2.16 -6.05
CA ILE A 4 2.88 1.07 -6.97
C ILE A 4 4.39 0.84 -7.01
N CYS A 5 4.86 -0.28 -6.49
CA CYS A 5 6.23 -0.75 -6.70
C CYS A 5 6.24 -1.82 -7.77
N ARG A 6 7.08 -1.66 -8.79
CA ARG A 6 7.25 -2.64 -9.87
C ARG A 6 8.70 -3.10 -9.95
N TRP A 7 8.88 -4.37 -10.24
CA TRP A 7 10.21 -4.98 -10.34
C TRP A 7 10.29 -5.99 -11.48
N GLY A 8 11.51 -6.24 -11.96
CA GLY A 8 11.83 -7.23 -12.98
C GLY A 8 13.24 -7.76 -12.78
N ARG A 9 13.43 -9.09 -12.83
CA ARG A 9 14.75 -9.75 -12.82
C ARG A 9 14.77 -10.81 -13.90
N GLY A 10 15.85 -10.86 -14.69
CA GLY A 10 16.02 -11.84 -15.75
C GLY A 10 16.21 -11.22 -17.13
N ASP A 11 15.83 -11.96 -18.16
CA ASP A 11 16.21 -11.80 -19.57
C ASP A 11 15.67 -10.51 -20.24
N SER A 12 15.90 -10.38 -21.55
CA SER A 12 15.61 -9.21 -22.40
C SER A 12 14.24 -8.55 -22.16
N ASP A 13 13.15 -9.32 -21.95
CA ASP A 13 11.80 -8.78 -21.73
C ASP A 13 11.67 -8.07 -20.37
N ALA A 14 12.16 -8.67 -19.29
CA ALA A 14 12.15 -8.07 -17.96
C ALA A 14 13.11 -6.86 -17.88
N ARG A 15 14.23 -6.92 -18.60
CA ARG A 15 15.15 -5.78 -18.77
C ARG A 15 14.53 -4.66 -19.60
N ALA A 16 13.86 -4.97 -20.71
CA ALA A 16 13.19 -3.97 -21.53
C ALA A 16 12.12 -3.22 -20.72
N LEU A 17 11.34 -3.93 -19.90
CA LEU A 17 10.35 -3.30 -19.01
C LEU A 17 10.98 -2.51 -17.84
N SER A 18 12.21 -2.79 -17.42
CA SER A 18 12.87 -1.99 -16.36
C SER A 18 13.74 -0.87 -16.90
N ALA A 19 14.21 -0.97 -18.15
CA ALA A 19 15.14 -0.04 -18.79
C ALA A 19 14.50 0.87 -19.84
N ALA A 20 13.24 0.66 -20.23
CA ALA A 20 12.57 1.51 -21.20
C ALA A 20 12.30 2.92 -20.64
N GLU A 21 13.14 3.86 -21.05
CA GLU A 21 13.03 5.31 -20.80
C GLU A 21 11.72 5.92 -21.38
N ARG A 22 11.02 5.19 -22.26
CA ARG A 22 9.63 5.45 -22.67
C ARG A 22 8.76 4.29 -22.22
N HIS A 23 8.05 4.50 -21.12
CA HIS A 23 7.18 3.49 -20.54
C HIS A 23 6.07 3.08 -21.53
N ASP A 24 6.04 1.83 -21.99
CA ASP A 24 4.84 1.20 -22.57
C ASP A 24 3.77 1.07 -21.47
N VAL A 25 3.12 2.20 -21.17
CA VAL A 25 2.16 2.33 -20.07
C VAL A 25 1.13 1.20 -20.06
N PRO A 26 0.55 0.77 -21.20
CA PRO A 26 -0.31 -0.42 -21.23
C PRO A 26 0.36 -1.71 -20.73
N ALA A 27 1.58 -2.02 -21.17
CA ALA A 27 2.33 -3.17 -20.63
C ALA A 27 2.68 -3.00 -19.15
N PHE A 28 2.80 -1.76 -18.67
CA PHE A 28 3.01 -1.45 -17.26
C PHE A 28 1.76 -1.64 -16.40
N LEU A 29 0.59 -1.24 -16.88
CA LEU A 29 -0.65 -1.42 -16.14
C LEU A 29 -0.99 -2.90 -15.92
N ARG A 30 -0.56 -3.78 -16.83
CA ARG A 30 -0.79 -5.24 -16.71
C ARG A 30 -0.09 -5.93 -15.55
N LEU A 31 0.94 -5.32 -14.93
CA LEU A 31 1.52 -5.89 -13.70
C LEU A 31 1.10 -5.14 -12.44
N VAL A 32 0.18 -4.19 -12.53
CA VAL A 32 -0.40 -3.56 -11.35
C VAL A 32 -1.57 -4.43 -10.89
N PRO A 33 -1.51 -5.06 -9.71
CA PRO A 33 -2.66 -5.78 -9.19
C PRO A 33 -3.83 -4.83 -8.93
N SER A 34 -5.04 -5.27 -9.23
CA SER A 34 -6.23 -4.51 -8.85
C SER A 34 -6.40 -4.53 -7.33
N LEU A 35 -6.68 -3.37 -6.75
CA LEU A 35 -6.97 -3.19 -5.33
C LEU A 35 -8.22 -2.32 -5.21
N GLU A 36 -9.36 -2.91 -5.58
CA GLU A 36 -10.66 -2.25 -5.48
C GLU A 36 -11.20 -2.34 -4.05
N ALA A 37 -11.80 -1.25 -3.58
CA ALA A 37 -12.41 -1.16 -2.27
C ALA A 37 -13.88 -0.71 -2.39
N PRO A 38 -14.76 -1.54 -3.00
CA PRO A 38 -16.16 -1.18 -3.18
C PRO A 38 -16.92 -1.18 -1.85
N GLU A 39 -16.53 -2.04 -0.91
CA GLU A 39 -17.17 -2.22 0.39
C GLU A 39 -16.13 -2.45 1.51
N LEU A 40 -16.53 -2.24 2.76
CA LEU A 40 -15.68 -2.50 3.92
C LEU A 40 -15.86 -3.94 4.41
N PRO A 41 -14.79 -4.62 4.88
CA PRO A 41 -13.43 -4.11 5.03
C PRO A 41 -12.66 -4.03 3.70
N ALA A 42 -12.10 -2.85 3.42
CA ALA A 42 -11.36 -2.59 2.19
C ALA A 42 -10.02 -3.35 2.18
N PRO A 43 -9.62 -3.97 1.05
CA PRO A 43 -8.31 -4.59 0.93
C PRO A 43 -7.20 -3.54 1.02
N LEU A 44 -6.15 -3.84 1.79
CA LEU A 44 -5.07 -2.89 2.08
C LEU A 44 -3.86 -3.05 1.15
N LEU A 45 -3.59 -4.28 0.69
CA LEU A 45 -2.41 -4.64 -0.08
C LEU A 45 -2.77 -5.73 -1.08
N ALA A 46 -2.31 -5.60 -2.33
CA ALA A 46 -2.32 -6.66 -3.32
C ALA A 46 -0.93 -6.78 -3.96
N VAL A 47 -0.54 -8.01 -4.29
CA VAL A 47 0.76 -8.33 -4.86
C VAL A 47 0.55 -9.22 -6.08
N GLN A 48 1.18 -8.86 -7.19
CA GLN A 48 1.20 -9.67 -8.40
C GLN A 48 2.64 -10.01 -8.77
N VAL A 49 2.91 -11.29 -8.98
CA VAL A 49 4.15 -11.81 -9.56
C VAL A 49 3.80 -12.45 -10.89
N THR A 50 4.62 -12.20 -11.92
CA THR A 50 4.38 -12.57 -13.30
C THR A 50 5.68 -13.05 -13.90
N ARG A 51 5.68 -14.28 -14.41
CA ARG A 51 6.77 -14.84 -15.20
C ARG A 51 6.57 -14.50 -16.67
N PHE A 52 7.62 -14.00 -17.32
CA PHE A 52 7.55 -13.64 -18.75
C PHE A 52 7.86 -14.85 -19.64
N VAL A 53 7.28 -14.87 -20.83
CA VAL A 53 7.43 -15.96 -21.82
C VAL A 53 8.87 -16.08 -22.31
N GLY A 54 9.61 -14.96 -22.39
CA GLY A 54 11.05 -14.92 -22.69
C GLY A 54 11.97 -15.16 -21.49
N GLY A 55 11.43 -15.58 -20.35
CA GLY A 55 12.20 -15.75 -19.11
C GLY A 55 12.30 -14.46 -18.28
N GLY A 56 12.64 -14.65 -17.00
CA GLY A 56 12.58 -13.59 -16.00
C GLY A 56 11.22 -13.45 -15.32
N ASP A 57 11.24 -12.83 -14.16
CA ASP A 57 10.07 -12.61 -13.31
C ASP A 57 9.94 -11.11 -13.04
N GLY A 58 8.71 -10.62 -13.01
CA GLY A 58 8.39 -9.25 -12.66
C GLY A 58 7.02 -9.14 -12.02
N GLY A 59 6.59 -7.95 -11.65
CA GLY A 59 5.35 -7.82 -10.89
C GLY A 59 5.10 -6.44 -10.34
N GLY A 60 4.02 -6.31 -9.60
CA GLY A 60 3.61 -5.07 -8.97
C GLY A 60 3.01 -5.28 -7.59
N VAL A 61 3.10 -4.24 -6.79
CA VAL A 61 2.47 -4.14 -5.47
C VAL A 61 1.50 -2.97 -5.53
N ALA A 62 0.29 -3.16 -5.02
CA ALA A 62 -0.72 -2.12 -4.88
C ALA A 62 -1.06 -2.00 -3.39
N VAL A 63 -1.02 -0.79 -2.83
CA VAL A 63 -1.39 -0.53 -1.43
C VAL A 63 -2.36 0.64 -1.30
N GLN A 64 -3.27 0.53 -0.35
CA GLN A 64 -4.18 1.62 0.02
C GLN A 64 -3.40 2.71 0.78
N HIS A 65 -3.11 3.83 0.13
CA HIS A 65 -2.26 4.93 0.66
C HIS A 65 -2.84 5.63 1.91
N ALA A 66 -4.06 5.30 2.31
CA ALA A 66 -4.58 5.68 3.63
C ALA A 66 -3.80 5.01 4.78
N VAL A 67 -3.08 3.92 4.52
CA VAL A 67 -2.37 3.12 5.53
C VAL A 67 -0.90 3.53 5.66
N PRO A 68 -0.06 3.46 4.61
CA PRO A 68 1.29 3.99 4.67
C PRO A 68 1.42 5.35 3.98
N ASP A 69 2.31 6.18 4.52
CA ASP A 69 2.98 7.21 3.73
C ASP A 69 4.09 6.57 2.85
N GLY A 70 4.74 7.38 2.01
CA GLY A 70 5.80 6.87 1.13
C GLY A 70 6.96 6.21 1.88
N GLN A 71 7.34 6.71 3.06
CA GLN A 71 8.49 6.19 3.80
C GLN A 71 8.16 4.85 4.48
N SER A 72 7.02 4.77 5.16
CA SER A 72 6.52 3.54 5.77
C SER A 72 6.27 2.45 4.73
N PHE A 73 5.84 2.81 3.52
CA PHE A 73 5.73 1.88 2.41
C PHE A 73 7.08 1.27 2.00
N TRP A 74 8.13 2.08 1.83
CA TRP A 74 9.46 1.55 1.51
C TRP A 74 10.06 0.72 2.64
N ARG A 75 9.85 1.12 3.91
CA ARG A 75 10.27 0.32 5.06
C ARG A 75 9.57 -1.04 5.10
N PHE A 76 8.30 -1.10 4.70
CA PHE A 76 7.59 -2.37 4.52
C PHE A 76 8.24 -3.22 3.42
N MET A 77 8.56 -2.64 2.26
CA MET A 77 9.23 -3.37 1.17
C MET A 77 10.62 -3.90 1.58
N ASP A 78 11.38 -3.12 2.32
CA ASP A 78 12.68 -3.54 2.87
C ASP A 78 12.52 -4.71 3.84
N ALA A 79 11.58 -4.60 4.79
CA ALA A 79 11.29 -5.65 5.76
C ALA A 79 10.76 -6.94 5.08
N TRP A 80 9.91 -6.80 4.06
CA TRP A 80 9.34 -7.91 3.31
C TRP A 80 10.40 -8.65 2.49
N SER A 81 11.36 -7.93 1.89
CA SER A 81 12.43 -8.55 1.09
C SER A 81 13.59 -9.12 1.91
N ALA A 82 13.79 -8.65 3.15
CA ALA A 82 14.94 -9.01 3.98
C ALA A 82 15.13 -10.54 4.16
N PRO A 83 14.10 -11.35 4.46
CA PRO A 83 14.26 -12.80 4.61
C PRO A 83 14.75 -13.47 3.32
N ALA A 84 14.22 -13.06 2.16
CA ALA A 84 14.61 -13.61 0.86
C ALA A 84 16.05 -13.23 0.46
N LEU A 85 16.59 -12.16 1.05
CA LEU A 85 17.96 -11.68 0.83
C LEU A 85 18.95 -12.17 1.91
N GLY A 86 18.51 -12.97 2.88
CA GLY A 86 19.34 -13.39 4.02
C GLY A 86 19.79 -12.23 4.91
N ARG A 87 19.04 -11.12 4.89
CA ARG A 87 19.32 -9.93 5.72
C ARG A 87 18.66 -10.07 7.10
N PRO A 88 19.21 -9.42 8.14
CA PRO A 88 18.56 -9.38 9.44
C PRO A 88 17.16 -8.76 9.34
N SER A 89 16.24 -9.24 10.18
CA SER A 89 14.88 -8.70 10.25
C SER A 89 14.92 -7.22 10.59
N ALA A 90 14.07 -6.44 9.92
CA ALA A 90 13.83 -5.07 10.31
C ALA A 90 13.27 -5.01 11.76
N PRO A 91 13.55 -3.94 12.51
CA PRO A 91 12.91 -3.71 13.80
C PRO A 91 11.39 -3.67 13.65
N ALA A 92 10.68 -4.15 14.67
CA ALA A 92 9.23 -4.18 14.66
C ALA A 92 8.64 -2.77 14.46
N PRO A 93 7.62 -2.61 13.61
CA PRO A 93 6.95 -1.33 13.44
C PRO A 93 6.20 -0.93 14.72
N VAL A 94 6.17 0.37 15.00
CA VAL A 94 5.37 0.94 16.08
C VAL A 94 3.98 1.22 15.55
N PHE A 95 2.98 0.50 16.06
CA PHE A 95 1.58 0.69 15.69
C PHE A 95 0.84 1.66 16.61
N ASP A 96 1.38 1.96 17.80
CA ASP A 96 0.79 2.91 18.71
C ASP A 96 0.90 4.33 18.14
N ARG A 97 -0.26 4.92 17.83
CA ARG A 97 -0.37 6.28 17.30
C ARG A 97 -0.69 7.31 18.39
N SER A 98 -0.87 6.90 19.65
CA SER A 98 -1.18 7.80 20.76
C SER A 98 -0.07 8.83 21.00
N ALA A 99 1.17 8.47 20.68
CA ALA A 99 2.33 9.35 20.72
C ALA A 99 2.29 10.49 19.68
N ILE A 100 1.48 10.37 18.62
CA ILE A 100 1.33 11.39 17.58
C ILE A 100 0.24 12.37 18.00
N VAL A 101 0.62 13.34 18.83
CA VAL A 101 -0.29 14.40 19.28
C VAL A 101 -0.16 15.61 18.35
N HIS A 102 -1.23 15.92 17.63
CA HIS A 102 -1.32 17.15 16.84
C HIS A 102 -2.50 18.00 17.30
N PRO A 103 -2.30 19.28 17.64
CA PRO A 103 -3.35 20.13 18.23
C PRO A 103 -4.59 20.30 17.33
N MET A 104 -4.44 20.11 16.01
CA MET A 104 -5.51 20.20 15.02
C MET A 104 -5.96 18.84 14.48
N ALA A 105 -5.54 17.71 15.08
CA ALA A 105 -5.80 16.37 14.54
C ALA A 105 -7.28 16.12 14.24
N ALA A 106 -8.17 16.45 15.19
CA ALA A 106 -9.61 16.26 15.04
C ALA A 106 -10.20 17.10 13.89
N ALA A 107 -9.84 18.38 13.80
CA ALA A 107 -10.33 19.25 12.74
C ALA A 107 -9.80 18.85 11.36
N MET A 108 -8.54 18.38 11.27
CA MET A 108 -7.97 17.85 10.03
C MET A 108 -8.67 16.56 9.59
N ALA A 109 -8.89 15.63 10.51
CA ALA A 109 -9.62 14.38 10.25
C ALA A 109 -11.05 14.69 9.76
N GLN A 110 -11.78 15.58 10.44
CA GLN A 110 -13.11 16.00 10.01
C GLN A 110 -13.11 16.64 8.61
N ARG A 111 -12.12 17.50 8.31
CA ARG A 111 -12.01 18.14 7.00
C ARG A 111 -11.70 17.15 5.88
N ILE A 112 -10.93 16.10 6.18
CA ILE A 112 -10.65 15.01 5.24
C ILE A 112 -11.91 14.15 5.04
N LEU A 113 -12.57 13.73 6.12
CA LEU A 113 -13.78 12.91 6.06
C LEU A 113 -14.91 13.59 5.27
N ARG A 114 -15.18 14.87 5.55
CA ARG A 114 -16.17 15.66 4.78
C ARG A 114 -15.90 15.71 3.28
N LYS A 115 -14.62 15.64 2.87
CA LYS A 115 -14.24 15.64 1.46
C LYS A 115 -14.31 14.26 0.82
N VAL A 116 -13.94 13.23 1.57
CA VAL A 116 -13.80 11.85 1.05
C VAL A 116 -15.15 11.13 1.04
N THR A 117 -16.00 11.39 2.02
CA THR A 117 -17.33 10.78 2.17
C THR A 117 -18.32 11.83 2.67
N PRO A 118 -18.86 12.66 1.76
CA PRO A 118 -19.78 13.74 2.14
C PRO A 118 -21.09 13.23 2.77
N GLU A 119 -21.49 12.00 2.43
CA GLU A 119 -22.74 11.35 2.87
C GLU A 119 -22.54 10.34 4.02
N LEU A 120 -21.36 10.31 4.66
CA LEU A 120 -21.18 9.38 5.77
C LEU A 120 -22.17 9.75 6.90
N PRO A 121 -23.10 8.87 7.31
CA PRO A 121 -23.83 9.12 8.54
C PRO A 121 -22.78 9.29 9.63
N LEU A 122 -22.89 10.37 10.43
CA LEU A 122 -22.02 10.64 11.56
C LEU A 122 -22.26 9.55 12.61
N ILE A 123 -21.73 8.34 12.38
CA ILE A 123 -21.68 7.30 13.39
C ILE A 123 -20.83 7.93 14.49
N PHE A 124 -21.47 8.27 15.60
CA PHE A 124 -20.78 8.70 16.79
C PHE A 124 -19.77 7.60 17.12
N ILE A 125 -18.50 7.85 16.81
CA ILE A 125 -17.41 7.11 17.41
C ILE A 125 -17.40 7.58 18.86
N GLU A 126 -18.27 7.00 19.68
CA GLU A 126 -17.99 6.94 21.11
C GLU A 126 -16.72 6.10 21.23
N ILE A 127 -15.61 6.79 21.44
CA ILE A 127 -14.39 6.20 21.95
C ILE A 127 -14.72 5.79 23.39
N CYS A 128 -15.45 4.69 23.55
CA CYS A 128 -15.59 4.06 24.84
C CYS A 128 -14.29 3.30 25.09
N SER A 129 -13.45 3.87 25.97
CA SER A 129 -12.32 3.18 26.54
C SER A 129 -12.80 1.83 27.04
N SER A 130 -12.22 0.74 26.54
CA SER A 130 -12.51 -0.67 26.85
C SER A 130 -13.52 -1.37 25.93
N SER A 131 -12.97 -2.12 24.96
CA SER A 131 -13.59 -3.24 24.24
C SER A 131 -14.36 -2.93 22.95
N LEU A 132 -13.70 -3.15 21.82
CA LEU A 132 -14.28 -3.11 20.47
C LEU A 132 -14.97 -4.45 20.16
N ARG A 133 -16.30 -4.49 20.12
CA ARG A 133 -17.06 -5.51 19.40
C ARG A 133 -17.81 -4.83 18.27
N ILE A 134 -17.62 -5.34 17.05
CA ILE A 134 -18.39 -4.95 15.86
C ILE A 134 -19.54 -5.96 15.78
N CYS A 135 -20.79 -5.48 15.86
CA CYS A 135 -21.95 -6.20 15.35
C CYS A 135 -22.16 -5.80 13.89
#